data_AF-A0A3B8LG91-F1
#
_entry.id   AF-A0A3B8LG91-F1
#
_cell.length_a   1.000
_cell.length_b   1.000
_cell.length_c   1.000
_cell.angle_alpha   90.00
_cell.angle_beta   90.00
_cell.angle_gamma   90.00
#
_symmetry.space_group_name_H-M   'P 1'
#
loop_
_entity.id
_entity.type
_entity.pdbx_description
1 polymer ?
#
loop_
_entity_poly.entity_id
_entity_poly.type
_entity_poly.pdbx_seq_one_letter_code
_entity_poly.pdbx_strand_id
1 'polypeptide(L)'
;MLRHISAWLLLAFLGLGQGWTGMAVDWSPLGIKEAHASYKTYRAIRKSISKRYYKAKKRWYREPCVSFFRMKAYERWLDKREARIPQEDISKRYKRILTRRVRSYRRYAKRRKKRIFRSCRKYWKKELKRRAGTLKPACRGLEDAGGVELWIGVRPWAHVYLNGKLCGTAPLKAKLRAGSYQVRLVYSPSNDNYEETVELSKKPVLITRWMNKAPKSAKGFENLLSPKQLRWVIRQNHKSLRSCGVYQSDIHKIKLSWQINVKGETQAVRWVSPIHAKSRFRRCILRAVGRWRFPKLKGTASFHDYPISLITPPSK
;
A
#
# COMPACT_ATOMS: atom_id res chain seq x y z
N MET A 1 30.65 19.19 -44.49
CA MET A 1 31.24 19.07 -43.13
C MET A 1 31.69 17.62 -42.87
N LEU A 2 32.70 17.15 -43.63
CA LEU A 2 33.21 15.77 -43.59
C LEU A 2 34.73 15.78 -43.83
N ARG A 3 35.46 16.61 -43.08
CA ARG A 3 36.92 16.70 -43.13
C ARG A 3 37.43 17.04 -41.74
N HIS A 4 37.61 16.05 -40.87
CA HIS A 4 38.44 16.09 -39.64
C HIS A 4 38.31 14.76 -38.85
N ILE A 5 38.53 13.61 -39.50
CA ILE A 5 38.62 12.32 -38.79
C ILE A 5 40.04 11.69 -38.86
N SER A 6 40.95 12.20 -39.68
CA SER A 6 42.20 11.50 -40.01
C SER A 6 43.45 12.17 -39.44
N ALA A 7 43.69 12.01 -38.13
CA ALA A 7 45.04 12.24 -37.57
C ALA A 7 45.31 11.34 -36.35
N TRP A 8 44.31 11.12 -35.50
CA TRP A 8 44.46 10.28 -34.29
C TRP A 8 44.55 8.77 -34.58
N LEU A 9 44.06 8.31 -35.74
CA LEU A 9 44.14 6.90 -36.13
C LEU A 9 45.52 6.48 -36.66
N LEU A 10 46.33 7.41 -37.17
CA LEU A 10 47.66 7.09 -37.71
C LEU A 10 48.75 7.03 -36.63
N LEU A 11 48.61 7.77 -35.52
CA LEU A 11 49.56 7.72 -34.41
C LEU A 11 49.45 6.46 -33.55
N ALA A 12 48.38 5.68 -33.68
CA ALA A 12 48.23 4.42 -32.95
C ALA A 12 49.03 3.25 -33.58
N PHE A 13 49.56 3.42 -34.79
CA PHE A 13 50.16 2.33 -35.57
C PHE A 13 51.70 2.28 -35.53
N LEU A 14 52.37 3.32 -35.02
CA LEU A 14 53.83 3.39 -35.01
C LEU A 14 54.39 3.17 -33.59
N GLY A 15 54.42 1.90 -33.20
CA GLY A 15 55.57 1.28 -32.53
C GLY A 15 56.13 1.93 -31.26
N LEU A 16 55.44 1.75 -30.13
CA LEU A 16 56.00 1.49 -28.79
C LEU A 16 54.94 0.64 -28.05
N GLY A 17 54.95 -0.69 -28.07
CA GLY A 17 56.08 -1.56 -27.76
C GLY A 17 55.92 -2.08 -26.33
N GLN A 18 55.10 -3.13 -26.18
CA GLN A 18 55.05 -4.07 -25.06
C GLN A 18 54.47 -3.59 -23.72
N GLY A 19 53.26 -4.07 -23.41
CA GLY A 19 52.70 -4.04 -22.06
C GLY A 19 51.18 -3.88 -21.99
N TRP A 20 50.53 -3.55 -23.11
CA TRP A 20 49.07 -3.46 -23.18
C TRP A 20 48.44 -4.78 -23.64
N THR A 21 48.41 -5.79 -22.77
CA THR A 21 47.46 -6.93 -22.87
C THR A 21 46.05 -6.47 -22.46
N GLY A 22 45.66 -5.28 -22.94
CA GLY A 22 44.43 -4.60 -22.57
C GLY A 22 43.27 -5.16 -23.38
N MET A 23 42.62 -6.19 -22.83
CA MET A 23 41.26 -6.67 -23.18
C MET A 23 40.84 -6.34 -24.62
N ALA A 24 41.22 -7.20 -25.57
CA ALA A 24 40.67 -7.14 -26.92
C ALA A 24 39.14 -7.12 -26.83
N VAL A 25 38.53 -6.00 -27.21
CA VAL A 25 37.09 -5.89 -27.31
C VAL A 25 36.71 -6.72 -28.53
N ASP A 26 36.00 -7.82 -28.32
CA ASP A 26 35.52 -8.63 -29.42
C ASP A 26 34.48 -7.83 -30.21
N TRP A 27 34.88 -7.37 -31.39
CA TRP A 27 34.02 -6.66 -32.35
C TRP A 27 33.29 -7.63 -33.29
N SER A 28 33.32 -8.94 -33.00
CA SER A 28 32.55 -9.91 -33.76
C SER A 28 31.05 -9.55 -33.76
N PRO A 29 30.31 -9.90 -34.83
CA PRO A 29 28.85 -9.73 -34.87
C PRO A 29 28.13 -10.38 -33.67
N LEU A 30 28.69 -11.45 -33.10
CA LEU A 30 28.19 -12.10 -31.90
C LEU A 30 28.41 -11.22 -30.65
N GLY A 31 29.63 -10.71 -30.45
CA GLY A 31 29.94 -9.78 -29.36
C GLY A 31 29.07 -8.52 -29.36
N ILE A 32 28.78 -7.97 -30.54
CA ILE A 32 27.86 -6.82 -30.69
C ILE A 32 26.42 -7.18 -30.29
N LYS A 33 25.92 -8.35 -30.71
CA LYS A 33 24.56 -8.83 -30.36
C LYS A 33 24.42 -9.03 -28.85
N GLU A 34 25.41 -9.65 -28.20
CA GLU A 34 25.44 -9.85 -26.75
C GLU A 34 25.49 -8.51 -25.99
N ALA A 35 26.34 -7.58 -26.42
CA ALA A 35 26.42 -6.25 -25.82
C ALA A 35 25.08 -5.49 -25.92
N HIS A 36 24.40 -5.59 -27.07
CA HIS A 36 23.10 -4.96 -27.28
C HIS A 36 21.99 -5.60 -26.42
N ALA A 37 21.95 -6.94 -26.33
CA ALA A 37 21.04 -7.66 -25.45
C ALA A 37 21.24 -7.27 -23.97
N SER A 38 22.49 -7.24 -23.53
CA SER A 38 22.92 -6.79 -22.20
C SER A 38 22.43 -5.36 -21.89
N TYR A 39 22.59 -4.44 -22.83
CA TYR A 39 22.13 -3.05 -22.70
C TYR A 39 20.60 -2.94 -22.62
N LYS A 40 19.86 -3.69 -23.45
CA LYS A 40 18.39 -3.71 -23.46
C LYS A 40 17.85 -4.18 -22.09
N THR A 41 18.41 -5.25 -21.55
CA THR A 41 18.08 -5.76 -20.21
C THR A 41 18.39 -4.71 -19.15
N TYR A 42 19.59 -4.14 -19.13
CA TYR A 42 19.96 -3.04 -18.23
C TYR A 42 18.96 -1.88 -18.28
N ARG A 43 18.58 -1.43 -19.48
CA ARG A 43 17.66 -0.30 -19.69
C ARG A 43 16.28 -0.60 -19.12
N ALA A 44 15.74 -1.81 -19.34
CA ALA A 44 14.46 -2.25 -18.78
C ALA A 44 14.48 -2.26 -17.24
N ILE A 45 15.54 -2.80 -16.66
CA ILE A 45 15.74 -2.86 -15.21
C ILE A 45 15.82 -1.45 -14.62
N ARG A 46 16.65 -0.58 -15.21
CA ARG A 46 16.79 0.82 -14.80
C ARG A 46 15.44 1.54 -14.86
N LYS A 47 14.68 1.39 -15.94
CA LYS A 47 13.34 2.00 -16.11
C LYS A 47 12.38 1.52 -15.01
N SER A 48 12.38 0.23 -14.68
CA SER A 48 11.57 -0.35 -13.59
C SER A 48 11.91 0.25 -12.23
N ILE A 49 13.21 0.33 -11.89
CA ILE A 49 13.70 0.92 -10.64
C ILE A 49 13.29 2.39 -10.53
N SER A 50 13.50 3.18 -11.60
CA SER A 50 13.10 4.59 -11.65
C SER A 50 11.59 4.76 -11.53
N LYS A 51 10.78 3.98 -12.27
CA LYS A 51 9.32 4.03 -12.20
C LYS A 51 8.81 3.80 -10.78
N ARG A 52 9.34 2.81 -10.06
CA ARG A 52 8.97 2.55 -8.66
C ARG A 52 9.45 3.64 -7.71
N TYR A 53 10.65 4.17 -7.91
CA TYR A 53 11.15 5.32 -7.16
C TYR A 53 10.20 6.53 -7.26
N TYR A 54 9.84 6.94 -8.48
CA TYR A 54 8.93 8.06 -8.68
C TYR A 54 7.54 7.78 -8.09
N LYS A 55 7.03 6.55 -8.23
CA LYS A 55 5.76 6.14 -7.58
C LYS A 55 5.83 6.23 -6.05
N ALA A 56 6.96 5.91 -5.43
CA ALA A 56 7.17 6.03 -3.98
C ALA A 56 7.39 7.48 -3.53
N LYS A 57 8.03 8.32 -4.37
CA LYS A 57 8.27 9.76 -4.12
C LYS A 57 6.99 10.59 -4.26
N LYS A 58 6.06 10.18 -5.15
CA LYS A 58 4.83 10.90 -5.50
C LYS A 58 4.02 11.26 -4.22
N ARG A 59 3.91 12.57 -3.94
CA ARG A 59 3.46 13.22 -2.69
C ARG A 59 1.95 13.10 -2.34
N TRP A 60 1.23 12.14 -2.92
CA TRP A 60 -0.23 12.22 -3.09
C TRP A 60 -1.07 11.74 -1.90
N TYR A 61 -0.47 11.52 -0.73
CA TYR A 61 -1.24 11.07 0.42
C TYR A 61 -1.44 12.21 1.41
N ARG A 62 -2.71 12.63 1.54
CA ARG A 62 -3.19 13.46 2.65
C ARG A 62 -2.83 12.86 4.02
N GLU A 63 -2.56 11.56 4.08
CA GLU A 63 -2.27 10.82 5.30
C GLU A 63 -0.80 10.40 5.41
N PRO A 64 -0.03 10.93 6.39
CA PRO A 64 1.39 10.64 6.54
C PRO A 64 1.71 9.16 6.73
N CYS A 65 0.84 8.43 7.43
CA CYS A 65 1.08 7.01 7.72
C CYS A 65 1.06 6.13 6.46
N VAL A 66 0.17 6.41 5.49
CA VAL A 66 0.18 5.72 4.19
C VAL A 66 1.52 5.89 3.48
N SER A 67 2.06 7.11 3.53
CA SER A 67 3.35 7.43 2.93
C SER A 67 4.49 6.66 3.60
N PHE A 68 4.44 6.49 4.93
CA PHE A 68 5.44 5.72 5.68
C PHE A 68 5.48 4.27 5.21
N PHE A 69 4.31 3.63 5.10
CA PHE A 69 4.22 2.24 4.65
C PHE A 69 4.67 2.02 3.24
N ARG A 70 4.29 2.92 2.34
CA ARG A 70 4.76 2.86 0.96
C ARG A 70 6.27 2.95 0.88
N MET A 71 6.88 3.80 1.71
CA MET A 71 8.33 3.91 1.79
C MET A 71 8.97 2.63 2.35
N LYS A 72 8.39 2.03 3.41
CA LYS A 72 8.84 0.73 3.96
C LYS A 72 8.72 -0.41 2.94
N ALA A 73 7.62 -0.46 2.19
CA ALA A 73 7.41 -1.45 1.13
C ALA A 73 8.37 -1.25 -0.05
N TYR A 74 8.67 0.01 -0.40
CA TYR A 74 9.65 0.35 -1.42
C TYR A 74 11.08 -0.03 -1.01
N GLU A 75 11.46 0.19 0.25
CA GLU A 75 12.74 -0.24 0.80
C GLU A 75 12.90 -1.77 0.71
N ARG A 76 11.91 -2.54 1.18
CA ARG A 76 11.91 -4.01 1.04
C ARG A 76 12.02 -4.47 -0.42
N TRP A 77 11.40 -3.74 -1.34
CA TRP A 77 11.50 -4.03 -2.77
C TRP A 77 12.91 -3.75 -3.32
N LEU A 78 13.58 -2.68 -2.85
CA LEU A 78 14.97 -2.40 -3.21
C LEU A 78 15.92 -3.49 -2.70
N ASP A 79 15.69 -4.02 -1.48
CA ASP A 79 16.49 -5.11 -0.91
C ASP A 79 16.41 -6.37 -1.77
N LYS A 80 15.18 -6.78 -2.12
CA LYS A 80 14.97 -7.89 -3.06
C LYS A 80 15.58 -7.63 -4.43
N ARG A 81 15.58 -6.36 -4.90
CA ARG A 81 16.12 -6.03 -6.21
C ARG A 81 17.65 -6.05 -6.22
N GLU A 82 18.29 -5.55 -5.16
CA GLU A 82 19.76 -5.61 -5.03
C GLU A 82 20.26 -7.05 -5.06
N ALA A 83 19.58 -7.95 -4.34
CA ALA A 83 19.92 -9.37 -4.29
C ALA A 83 19.82 -10.09 -5.67
N ARG A 84 18.96 -9.60 -6.57
CA ARG A 84 18.77 -10.20 -7.91
C ARG A 84 19.77 -9.69 -8.95
N ILE A 85 20.33 -8.49 -8.79
CA ILE A 85 21.23 -7.90 -9.81
C ILE A 85 22.42 -8.81 -10.19
N PRO A 86 23.07 -9.53 -9.26
CA PRO A 86 24.16 -10.44 -9.60
C PRO A 86 23.74 -11.58 -10.56
N GLN A 87 22.49 -12.03 -10.47
CA GLN A 87 21.94 -13.14 -11.25
C GLN A 87 21.49 -12.74 -12.66
N GLU A 88 21.38 -11.45 -12.93
CA GLU A 88 20.91 -10.96 -14.24
C GLU A 88 22.03 -11.13 -15.29
N ASP A 89 21.66 -11.55 -16.49
CA ASP A 89 22.56 -11.65 -17.64
C ASP A 89 22.85 -10.26 -18.23
N ILE A 90 23.73 -9.52 -17.54
CA ILE A 90 24.19 -8.19 -17.92
C ILE A 90 25.67 -8.00 -17.60
N SER A 91 26.32 -7.09 -18.33
CA SER A 91 27.74 -6.82 -18.14
C SER A 91 28.07 -6.37 -16.71
N LYS A 92 29.29 -6.71 -16.25
CA LYS A 92 29.80 -6.29 -14.92
C LYS A 92 29.67 -4.77 -14.71
N ARG A 93 29.91 -3.98 -15.77
CA ARG A 93 29.74 -2.52 -15.77
C ARG A 93 28.30 -2.12 -15.43
N TYR A 94 27.30 -2.70 -16.07
CA TYR A 94 25.90 -2.40 -15.79
C TYR A 94 25.43 -2.89 -14.42
N LYS A 95 25.92 -4.05 -13.94
CA LYS A 95 25.68 -4.52 -12.55
C LYS A 95 26.14 -3.48 -11.52
N ARG A 96 27.35 -2.93 -11.68
CA ARG A 96 27.89 -1.86 -10.80
C ARG A 96 27.02 -0.60 -10.83
N ILE A 97 26.62 -0.14 -12.02
CA ILE A 97 25.76 1.06 -12.17
C ILE A 97 24.40 0.87 -11.49
N LEU A 98 23.74 -0.28 -11.71
CA LEU A 98 22.45 -0.59 -11.10
C LEU A 98 22.56 -0.68 -9.57
N THR A 99 23.61 -1.33 -9.06
CA THR A 99 23.87 -1.47 -7.62
C THR A 99 24.04 -0.09 -6.96
N ARG A 100 24.89 0.78 -7.54
CA ARG A 100 25.06 2.17 -7.07
C ARG A 100 23.74 2.93 -7.02
N ARG A 101 22.89 2.76 -8.05
CA ARG A 101 21.57 3.41 -8.12
C ARG A 101 20.60 2.87 -7.06
N VAL A 102 20.52 1.56 -6.88
CA VAL A 102 19.69 0.94 -5.84
C VAL A 102 20.12 1.40 -4.44
N ARG A 103 21.42 1.42 -4.15
CA ARG A 103 21.96 1.93 -2.87
C ARG A 103 21.64 3.40 -2.66
N SER A 104 21.75 4.24 -3.69
CA SER A 104 21.35 5.65 -3.62
C SER A 104 19.87 5.81 -3.27
N TYR A 105 18.98 5.07 -3.93
CA TYR A 105 17.54 5.08 -3.65
C TYR A 105 17.19 4.51 -2.28
N ARG A 106 17.93 3.51 -1.79
CA ARG A 106 17.78 3.01 -0.41
C ARG A 106 18.14 4.07 0.61
N ARG A 107 19.27 4.78 0.44
CA ARG A 107 19.67 5.90 1.32
C ARG A 107 18.60 6.99 1.34
N TYR A 108 18.03 7.32 0.19
CA TYR A 108 16.89 8.23 0.11
C TYR A 108 15.67 7.69 0.89
N ALA A 109 15.29 6.43 0.65
CA ALA A 109 14.13 5.80 1.29
C ALA A 109 14.27 5.78 2.81
N LYS A 110 15.44 5.42 3.35
CA LYS A 110 15.73 5.43 4.80
C LYS A 110 15.54 6.83 5.41
N ARG A 111 16.16 7.86 4.83
CA ARG A 111 16.03 9.26 5.28
C ARG A 111 14.58 9.74 5.23
N ARG A 112 13.89 9.46 4.12
CA ARG A 112 12.49 9.86 3.91
C ARG A 112 11.55 9.12 4.86
N LYS A 113 11.75 7.83 5.08
CA LYS A 113 11.01 6.99 6.04
C LYS A 113 11.08 7.57 7.45
N LYS A 114 12.27 7.93 7.93
CA LYS A 114 12.46 8.58 9.26
C LYS A 114 11.67 9.89 9.38
N ARG A 115 11.70 10.75 8.34
CA ARG A 115 10.93 12.01 8.32
C ARG A 115 9.42 11.76 8.34
N ILE A 116 8.92 10.87 7.47
CA ILE A 116 7.48 10.56 7.39
C ILE A 116 7.00 9.89 8.68
N PHE A 117 7.81 9.04 9.32
CA PHE A 117 7.48 8.42 10.60
C PHE A 117 7.15 9.46 11.68
N ARG A 118 7.95 10.55 11.77
CA ARG A 118 7.66 11.66 12.70
C ARG A 118 6.29 12.28 12.41
N SER A 119 5.96 12.52 11.14
CA SER A 119 4.65 13.04 10.73
C SER A 119 3.50 12.06 11.01
N CYS A 120 3.71 10.76 10.79
CA CYS A 120 2.74 9.72 11.12
C CYS A 120 2.49 9.61 12.63
N ARG A 121 3.55 9.67 13.45
CA ARG A 121 3.44 9.71 14.92
C ARG A 121 2.66 10.95 15.37
N LYS A 122 2.95 12.12 14.81
CA LYS A 122 2.18 13.37 15.09
C LYS A 122 0.70 13.22 14.69
N TYR A 123 0.43 12.65 13.52
CA TYR A 123 -0.94 12.39 13.05
C TYR A 123 -1.71 11.48 14.02
N TRP A 124 -1.12 10.35 14.43
CA TRP A 124 -1.75 9.43 15.39
C TRP A 124 -1.92 10.04 16.78
N LYS A 125 -0.96 10.83 17.27
CA LYS A 125 -1.12 11.58 18.52
C LYS A 125 -2.36 12.48 18.49
N LYS A 126 -2.59 13.20 17.37
CA LYS A 126 -3.80 14.03 17.19
C LYS A 126 -5.07 13.18 17.14
N GLU A 127 -5.04 12.07 16.42
CA GLU A 127 -6.20 11.18 16.31
C GLU A 127 -6.59 10.52 17.64
N LEU A 128 -5.60 10.14 18.47
CA LEU A 128 -5.83 9.66 19.83
C LEU A 128 -6.44 10.75 20.72
N LYS A 129 -5.90 11.98 20.70
CA LYS A 129 -6.46 13.10 21.47
C LYS A 129 -7.92 13.36 21.13
N ARG A 130 -8.28 13.33 19.84
CA ARG A 130 -9.67 13.48 19.38
C ARG A 130 -10.62 12.40 19.89
N ARG A 131 -10.09 11.23 20.29
CA ARG A 131 -10.87 10.05 20.68
C ARG A 131 -10.69 9.68 22.15
N ALA A 132 -9.94 10.44 22.92
CA ALA A 132 -9.65 10.13 24.31
C ALA A 132 -10.93 9.98 25.16
N GLY A 133 -12.04 10.61 24.76
CA GLY A 133 -13.35 10.44 25.42
C GLY A 133 -14.14 9.17 25.06
N THR A 134 -13.76 8.42 24.01
CA THR A 134 -14.52 7.23 23.53
C THR A 134 -13.75 5.92 23.69
N LEU A 135 -12.50 5.96 24.16
CA LEU A 135 -11.61 4.80 24.27
C LEU A 135 -11.29 4.49 25.73
N LYS A 136 -12.18 3.77 26.43
CA LYS A 136 -11.81 3.01 27.63
C LYS A 136 -12.27 1.57 27.44
N PRO A 137 -11.36 0.70 26.98
CA PRO A 137 -10.89 -0.32 27.91
C PRO A 137 -9.39 -0.18 28.16
N ALA A 138 -9.00 -0.18 29.43
CA ALA A 138 -7.61 -0.39 29.84
C ALA A 138 -7.26 -1.86 29.66
N CYS A 139 -6.02 -2.17 29.27
CA CYS A 139 -5.47 -3.51 29.39
C CYS A 139 -5.29 -3.83 30.89
N ARG A 140 -6.39 -4.04 31.64
CA ARG A 140 -6.32 -4.27 33.09
C ARG A 140 -5.35 -5.42 33.36
N GLY A 141 -4.38 -5.22 34.25
CA GLY A 141 -3.39 -6.25 34.63
C GLY A 141 -2.19 -6.43 33.67
N LEU A 142 -2.01 -5.56 32.68
CA LEU A 142 -0.80 -5.52 31.84
C LEU A 142 -0.02 -4.20 31.97
N GLU A 143 -0.46 -3.31 32.87
CA GLU A 143 0.08 -1.96 33.06
C GLU A 143 1.13 -1.96 34.17
N ASP A 144 2.27 -1.29 33.92
CA ASP A 144 3.34 -1.15 34.91
C ASP A 144 4.02 0.22 34.86
N ALA A 145 4.45 0.67 36.04
CA ALA A 145 5.29 1.85 36.21
C ALA A 145 6.67 1.59 35.58
N GLY A 146 6.88 2.11 34.36
CA GLY A 146 8.13 1.95 33.60
C GLY A 146 7.99 1.27 32.25
N GLY A 147 6.78 0.92 31.82
CA GLY A 147 6.54 0.19 30.56
C GLY A 147 6.95 0.92 29.27
N VAL A 148 7.35 0.13 28.27
CA VAL A 148 7.63 0.51 26.88
C VAL A 148 6.33 0.93 26.19
N GLU A 149 6.37 2.02 25.42
CA GLU A 149 5.16 2.43 24.68
C GLU A 149 4.91 1.51 23.47
N LEU A 150 3.76 0.82 23.47
CA LEU A 150 3.20 0.13 22.32
C LEU A 150 2.08 0.99 21.70
N TRP A 151 2.22 1.30 20.42
CA TRP A 151 1.25 2.05 19.64
C TRP A 151 0.65 1.14 18.57
N ILE A 152 -0.67 1.00 18.55
CA ILE A 152 -1.38 0.16 17.57
C ILE A 152 -2.31 1.05 16.75
N GLY A 153 -1.90 1.38 15.53
CA GLY A 153 -2.67 2.22 14.61
C GLY A 153 -3.18 1.45 13.40
N VAL A 154 -4.47 1.12 13.39
CA VAL A 154 -5.07 0.21 12.41
C VAL A 154 -6.13 0.93 11.57
N ARG A 155 -6.21 0.60 10.27
CA ARG A 155 -7.31 1.01 9.39
C ARG A 155 -7.83 -0.16 8.53
N PRO A 156 -9.17 -0.41 8.50
CA PRO A 156 -10.19 0.18 9.36
C PRO A 156 -9.94 -0.12 10.85
N TRP A 157 -10.73 0.45 11.76
CA TRP A 157 -10.59 0.17 13.18
C TRP A 157 -10.81 -1.31 13.47
N ALA A 158 -10.17 -1.79 14.52
CA ALA A 158 -10.21 -3.18 14.96
C ALA A 158 -10.23 -3.22 16.49
N HIS A 159 -10.88 -4.21 17.06
CA HIS A 159 -10.67 -4.58 18.46
C HIS A 159 -9.26 -5.14 18.61
N VAL A 160 -8.58 -4.72 19.67
CA VAL A 160 -7.19 -5.08 19.94
C VAL A 160 -7.17 -5.99 21.15
N TYR A 161 -6.56 -7.16 20.99
CA TYR A 161 -6.30 -8.12 22.05
C TYR A 161 -4.78 -8.26 22.22
N LEU A 162 -4.31 -8.28 23.46
CA LEU A 162 -2.92 -8.56 23.82
C LEU A 162 -2.91 -9.81 24.70
N ASN A 163 -2.16 -10.83 24.30
CA ASN A 163 -2.11 -12.13 24.99
C ASN A 163 -3.52 -12.68 25.28
N GLY A 164 -4.39 -12.64 24.27
CA GLY A 164 -5.79 -13.08 24.38
C GLY A 164 -6.74 -12.09 25.09
N LYS A 165 -6.24 -11.09 25.83
CA LYS A 165 -7.07 -10.15 26.60
C LYS A 165 -7.50 -8.94 25.79
N LEU A 166 -8.78 -8.58 25.81
CA LEU A 166 -9.31 -7.41 25.10
C LEU A 166 -8.79 -6.12 25.75
N CYS A 167 -8.08 -5.33 24.95
CA CYS A 167 -7.43 -4.09 25.36
C CYS A 167 -8.11 -2.84 24.78
N GLY A 168 -9.12 -2.98 23.92
CA GLY A 168 -9.86 -1.84 23.36
C GLY A 168 -10.00 -1.86 21.86
N THR A 169 -10.17 -0.68 21.26
CA THR A 169 -10.27 -0.50 19.80
C THR A 169 -9.13 0.38 19.29
N ALA A 170 -8.58 0.02 18.13
CA ALA A 170 -7.54 0.80 17.48
C ALA A 170 -8.11 2.14 16.96
N PRO A 171 -7.39 3.27 17.11
CA PRO A 171 -6.02 3.36 17.62
C PRO A 171 -5.88 3.15 19.13
N LEU A 172 -4.90 2.34 19.52
CA LEU A 172 -4.58 2.06 20.92
C LEU A 172 -3.15 2.53 21.24
N LYS A 173 -2.96 3.07 22.44
CA LYS A 173 -1.65 3.33 23.04
C LYS A 173 -1.61 2.64 24.40
N ALA A 174 -0.64 1.75 24.62
CA ALA A 174 -0.43 1.06 25.89
C ALA A 174 1.03 1.25 26.36
N LYS A 175 1.26 1.22 27.67
CA LYS A 175 2.59 1.06 28.27
C LYS A 175 2.66 -0.35 28.86
N LEU A 176 3.62 -1.15 28.42
CA LEU A 176 3.73 -2.57 28.77
C LEU A 176 5.16 -2.89 29.21
N ARG A 177 5.38 -3.91 30.04
CA ARG A 177 6.75 -4.39 30.35
C ARG A 177 7.48 -4.80 29.07
N ALA A 178 8.80 -4.81 29.13
CA ALA A 178 9.58 -5.46 28.08
C ALA A 178 9.24 -6.97 28.06
N GLY A 179 9.10 -7.56 26.89
CA GLY A 179 8.64 -8.94 26.72
C GLY A 179 8.01 -9.20 25.36
N SER A 180 7.60 -10.45 25.14
CA SER A 180 6.90 -10.86 23.93
C SER A 180 5.39 -10.80 24.13
N TYR A 181 4.68 -10.16 23.20
CA TYR A 181 3.23 -10.01 23.26
C TYR A 181 2.58 -10.51 21.97
N GLN A 182 1.57 -11.38 22.10
CA GLN A 182 0.74 -11.79 20.99
C GLN A 182 -0.34 -10.73 20.76
N VAL A 183 -0.25 -10.01 19.63
CA VAL A 183 -1.22 -8.97 19.27
C VAL A 183 -2.23 -9.55 18.30
N ARG A 184 -3.49 -9.63 18.73
CA ARG A 184 -4.62 -10.05 17.90
C ARG A 184 -5.54 -8.87 17.57
N LEU A 185 -5.73 -8.59 16.29
CA LEU A 185 -6.61 -7.53 15.79
C LEU A 185 -7.88 -8.15 15.19
N VAL A 186 -9.05 -7.80 15.70
CA VAL A 186 -10.34 -8.30 15.19
C VAL A 186 -11.13 -7.16 14.55
N TYR A 187 -11.38 -7.26 13.24
CA TYR A 187 -12.09 -6.23 12.49
C TYR A 187 -13.60 -6.47 12.51
N SER A 188 -14.34 -5.66 13.27
CA SER A 188 -15.79 -5.66 13.20
C SER A 188 -16.30 -4.93 11.95
N PRO A 189 -17.39 -5.37 11.29
CA PRO A 189 -18.14 -6.64 11.48
C PRO A 189 -17.64 -7.84 10.66
N SER A 190 -16.44 -7.82 10.06
CA SER A 190 -16.03 -8.95 9.20
C SER A 190 -15.52 -10.17 9.97
N ASN A 191 -15.28 -10.06 11.28
CA ASN A 191 -14.60 -11.05 12.11
C ASN A 191 -13.27 -11.50 11.49
N ASP A 192 -12.63 -10.64 10.69
CA ASP A 192 -11.29 -10.93 10.21
C ASP A 192 -10.34 -10.71 11.38
N ASN A 193 -9.48 -11.70 11.62
CA ASN A 193 -8.45 -11.64 12.64
C ASN A 193 -7.08 -11.43 11.99
N TYR A 194 -6.16 -10.90 12.78
CA TYR A 194 -4.76 -10.84 12.46
C TYR A 194 -3.96 -10.99 13.72
N GLU A 195 -2.98 -11.87 13.67
CA GLU A 195 -2.13 -12.19 14.80
C GLU A 195 -0.69 -11.93 14.41
N GLU A 196 0.02 -11.22 15.29
CA GLU A 196 1.45 -10.95 15.16
C GLU A 196 2.05 -10.95 16.56
N THR A 197 3.13 -11.71 16.74
CA THR A 197 3.94 -11.66 17.95
C THR A 197 4.90 -10.49 17.87
N VAL A 198 4.92 -9.65 18.90
CA VAL A 198 5.73 -8.44 18.95
C VAL A 198 6.58 -8.44 20.22
N GLU A 199 7.89 -8.34 20.00
CA GLU A 199 8.87 -8.19 21.08
C GLU A 199 9.04 -6.71 21.44
N LEU A 200 8.76 -6.40 22.70
CA LEU A 200 8.99 -5.10 23.30
C LEU A 200 10.32 -5.15 24.06
N SER A 201 11.26 -4.30 23.67
CA SER A 201 12.57 -4.17 24.32
C SER A 201 12.66 -2.85 25.09
N LYS A 202 13.46 -1.88 24.63
CA LYS A 202 13.57 -0.54 25.24
C LYS A 202 12.94 0.56 24.37
N LYS A 203 12.70 0.27 23.09
CA LYS A 203 12.25 1.27 22.10
C LYS A 203 10.74 1.17 21.90
N PRO A 204 10.05 2.31 21.74
CA PRO A 204 8.62 2.30 21.48
C PRO A 204 8.33 1.60 20.16
N VAL A 205 7.38 0.66 20.19
CA VAL A 205 6.98 -0.10 19.01
C VAL A 205 5.69 0.48 18.44
N LEU A 206 5.67 0.68 17.13
CA LEU A 206 4.49 1.13 16.39
C LEU A 206 4.02 -0.01 15.47
N ILE A 207 3.02 -0.76 15.93
CA ILE A 207 2.26 -1.66 15.06
C ILE A 207 1.27 -0.79 14.32
N THR A 208 1.38 -0.77 13.00
CA THR A 208 0.39 -0.09 12.19
C THR A 208 0.02 -1.02 11.06
N ARG A 209 -1.28 -1.16 10.78
CA ARG A 209 -1.76 -2.05 9.73
C ARG A 209 -2.89 -1.40 8.95
N TRP A 210 -2.82 -1.59 7.65
CA TRP A 210 -3.81 -1.10 6.71
C TRP A 210 -4.36 -2.29 5.97
N MET A 211 -5.66 -2.53 6.05
CA MET A 211 -6.34 -3.45 5.14
C MET A 211 -6.44 -2.79 3.76
N ASN A 212 -5.30 -2.68 3.09
CA ASN A 212 -5.25 -2.28 1.69
C ASN A 212 -5.57 -3.45 0.75
N LYS A 213 -5.55 -4.68 1.27
CA LYS A 213 -5.94 -5.86 0.52
C LYS A 213 -7.38 -6.16 0.87
N ALA A 214 -8.23 -6.27 -0.16
CA ALA A 214 -9.54 -6.86 -0.01
C ALA A 214 -9.39 -8.25 0.65
N PRO A 215 -10.33 -8.66 1.52
CA PRO A 215 -10.33 -10.02 2.04
C PRO A 215 -10.28 -11.02 0.87
N LYS A 216 -9.50 -12.09 1.03
CA LYS A 216 -9.50 -13.19 0.05
C LYS A 216 -10.93 -13.74 -0.02
N SER A 217 -11.39 -14.16 -1.20
CA SER A 217 -12.64 -14.90 -1.28
C SER A 217 -12.50 -16.15 -0.41
N ALA A 218 -13.54 -16.49 0.33
CA ALA A 218 -13.62 -17.81 0.95
C ALA A 218 -13.63 -18.86 -0.17
N LYS A 219 -13.07 -20.05 0.09
CA LYS A 219 -13.23 -21.20 -0.81
C LYS A 219 -14.73 -21.43 -1.02
N GLY A 220 -15.16 -21.67 -2.26
CA GLY A 220 -16.58 -21.86 -2.63
C GLY A 220 -17.29 -20.63 -3.21
N PHE A 221 -16.65 -19.45 -3.27
CA PHE A 221 -17.22 -18.24 -3.90
C PHE A 221 -16.48 -17.90 -5.20
N GLU A 222 -16.42 -18.82 -6.16
CA GLU A 222 -15.60 -18.62 -7.37
C GLU A 222 -16.17 -17.55 -8.32
N ASN A 223 -17.48 -17.33 -8.26
CA ASN A 223 -18.20 -16.38 -9.13
C ASN A 223 -18.93 -15.27 -8.38
N LEU A 224 -18.87 -15.26 -7.05
CA LEU A 224 -19.56 -14.30 -6.21
C LEU A 224 -18.57 -13.60 -5.30
N LEU A 225 -18.83 -12.32 -5.00
CA LEU A 225 -18.13 -11.68 -3.91
C LEU A 225 -18.60 -12.28 -2.60
N SER A 226 -17.66 -12.68 -1.75
CA SER A 226 -18.00 -13.02 -0.38
C SER A 226 -18.66 -11.81 0.31
N PRO A 227 -19.61 -12.01 1.24
CA PRO A 227 -20.20 -10.92 2.02
C PRO A 227 -19.16 -10.01 2.69
N LYS A 228 -17.99 -10.58 3.05
CA LYS A 228 -16.84 -9.84 3.59
C LYS A 228 -16.25 -8.84 2.59
N GLN A 229 -16.07 -9.26 1.34
CA GLN A 229 -15.57 -8.39 0.27
C GLN A 229 -16.55 -7.26 -0.05
N LEU A 230 -17.84 -7.59 -0.12
CA LEU A 230 -18.91 -6.61 -0.34
C LEU A 230 -18.91 -5.53 0.76
N ARG A 231 -18.95 -5.95 2.02
CA ARG A 231 -18.86 -5.05 3.19
C ARG A 231 -17.59 -4.20 3.19
N TRP A 232 -16.46 -4.77 2.77
CA TRP A 232 -15.19 -4.05 2.68
C TRP A 232 -15.27 -2.90 1.66
N VAL A 233 -15.78 -3.15 0.45
CA VAL A 233 -15.92 -2.11 -0.59
C VAL A 233 -16.89 -1.02 -0.18
N ILE A 234 -18.05 -1.40 0.37
CA ILE A 234 -19.05 -0.44 0.88
C ILE A 234 -18.42 0.47 1.92
N ARG A 235 -17.65 -0.09 2.86
CA ARG A 235 -16.97 0.69 3.91
C ARG A 235 -15.93 1.66 3.33
N GLN A 236 -15.15 1.23 2.35
CA GLN A 236 -14.15 2.11 1.71
C GLN A 236 -14.81 3.31 1.01
N ASN A 237 -15.99 3.10 0.43
CA ASN A 237 -16.69 4.13 -0.32
C ASN A 237 -17.82 4.82 0.47
N HIS A 238 -18.03 4.50 1.74
CA HIS A 238 -19.09 5.10 2.55
C HIS A 238 -19.04 6.63 2.57
N LYS A 239 -17.82 7.20 2.56
CA LYS A 239 -17.61 8.65 2.50
C LYS A 239 -18.17 9.30 1.24
N SER A 240 -18.16 8.62 0.08
CA SER A 240 -18.75 9.18 -1.15
C SER A 240 -20.27 9.22 -1.10
N LEU A 241 -20.89 8.40 -0.25
CA LEU A 241 -22.34 8.46 -0.02
C LEU A 241 -22.71 9.58 0.95
N ARG A 242 -21.86 9.85 1.96
CA ARG A 242 -22.11 10.94 2.92
C ARG A 242 -22.25 12.31 2.25
N SER A 243 -21.49 12.58 1.19
CA SER A 243 -21.63 13.83 0.44
C SER A 243 -23.00 13.99 -0.23
N CYS A 244 -23.69 12.88 -0.52
CA CYS A 244 -25.05 12.95 -1.06
C CYS A 244 -26.09 13.37 0.00
N GLY A 245 -25.81 13.18 1.29
CA GLY A 245 -26.73 13.55 2.38
C GLY A 245 -27.08 15.04 2.43
N VAL A 246 -26.31 15.90 1.75
CA VAL A 246 -26.64 17.33 1.58
C VAL A 246 -27.97 17.53 0.84
N TYR A 247 -28.37 16.59 -0.02
CA TYR A 247 -29.63 16.71 -0.76
C TYR A 247 -30.85 16.21 0.03
N GLN A 248 -30.63 15.32 1.01
CA GLN A 248 -31.69 14.72 1.83
C GLN A 248 -31.05 14.04 3.06
N SER A 249 -31.38 14.53 4.27
CA SER A 249 -30.78 14.09 5.54
C SER A 249 -31.66 13.15 6.36
N ASP A 250 -32.94 13.03 6.03
CA ASP A 250 -33.96 12.21 6.70
C ASP A 250 -33.86 10.71 6.36
N ILE A 251 -33.13 10.34 5.30
CA ILE A 251 -33.00 8.94 4.87
C ILE A 251 -31.75 8.29 5.47
N HIS A 252 -31.95 7.37 6.42
CA HIS A 252 -30.86 6.65 7.09
C HIS A 252 -30.60 5.24 6.53
N LYS A 253 -31.56 4.63 5.84
CA LYS A 253 -31.43 3.28 5.28
C LYS A 253 -31.95 3.28 3.85
N ILE A 254 -31.17 2.74 2.91
CA ILE A 254 -31.56 2.61 1.51
C ILE A 254 -31.25 1.19 1.04
N LYS A 255 -32.13 0.61 0.20
CA LYS A 255 -31.84 -0.64 -0.51
C LYS A 255 -31.46 -0.33 -1.96
N LEU A 256 -30.32 -0.83 -2.40
CA LEU A 256 -29.86 -0.71 -3.78
C LEU A 256 -29.58 -2.09 -4.35
N SER A 257 -29.72 -2.20 -5.67
CA SER A 257 -29.32 -3.38 -6.45
C SER A 257 -28.28 -2.96 -7.48
N TRP A 258 -27.29 -3.79 -7.73
CA TRP A 258 -26.29 -3.54 -8.76
C TRP A 258 -25.66 -4.83 -9.27
N GLN A 259 -25.07 -4.75 -10.46
CA GLN A 259 -24.29 -5.82 -11.06
C GLN A 259 -22.80 -5.51 -10.98
N ILE A 260 -21.96 -6.53 -10.84
CA ILE A 260 -20.50 -6.39 -10.80
C ILE A 260 -19.92 -7.23 -11.93
N ASN A 261 -19.18 -6.60 -12.84
CA ASN A 261 -18.54 -7.30 -13.95
C ASN A 261 -17.24 -8.02 -13.51
N VAL A 262 -16.68 -8.83 -14.41
CA VAL A 262 -15.45 -9.61 -14.14
C VAL A 262 -14.23 -8.75 -13.79
N LYS A 263 -14.21 -7.49 -14.27
CA LYS A 263 -13.16 -6.50 -13.97
C LYS A 263 -13.33 -5.87 -12.59
N GLY A 264 -14.44 -6.15 -11.89
CA GLY A 264 -14.80 -5.57 -10.60
C GLY A 264 -15.44 -4.19 -10.72
N GLU A 265 -16.02 -3.83 -11.85
CA GLU A 265 -16.71 -2.55 -12.03
C GLU A 265 -18.21 -2.71 -11.81
N THR A 266 -18.81 -1.74 -11.13
CA THR A 266 -20.25 -1.70 -10.90
C THR A 266 -20.99 -1.30 -12.17
N GLN A 267 -22.05 -2.04 -12.50
CA GLN A 267 -22.96 -1.82 -13.62
C GLN A 267 -24.42 -1.92 -13.12
N ALA A 268 -25.36 -1.45 -13.95
CA ALA A 268 -26.80 -1.59 -13.70
C ALA A 268 -27.27 -1.21 -12.28
N VAL A 269 -26.75 -0.10 -11.73
CA VAL A 269 -27.13 0.33 -10.36
C VAL A 269 -28.57 0.82 -10.36
N ARG A 270 -29.41 0.19 -9.54
CA ARG A 270 -30.83 0.48 -9.39
C ARG A 270 -31.17 0.83 -7.95
N TRP A 271 -32.14 1.72 -7.81
CA TRP A 271 -32.73 2.07 -6.53
C TRP A 271 -33.91 1.11 -6.26
N VAL A 272 -33.84 0.36 -5.16
CA VAL A 272 -34.86 -0.64 -4.79
C VAL A 272 -35.57 -0.24 -3.48
N SER A 273 -35.11 0.83 -2.81
CA SER A 273 -35.70 1.28 -1.55
C SER A 273 -37.15 1.72 -1.77
N PRO A 274 -38.09 1.28 -0.93
CA PRO A 274 -39.50 1.73 -1.00
C PRO A 274 -39.67 3.20 -0.57
N ILE A 275 -38.66 3.76 0.10
CA ILE A 275 -38.67 5.12 0.62
C ILE A 275 -38.57 6.12 -0.53
N HIS A 276 -39.49 7.09 -0.54
CA HIS A 276 -39.48 8.19 -1.50
C HIS A 276 -38.24 9.08 -1.28
N ALA A 277 -37.42 9.19 -2.32
CA ALA A 277 -36.18 9.95 -2.29
C ALA A 277 -36.21 11.07 -3.33
N LYS A 278 -35.73 12.27 -2.97
CA LYS A 278 -35.55 13.39 -3.89
C LYS A 278 -34.70 12.95 -5.07
N SER A 279 -35.09 13.34 -6.30
CA SER A 279 -34.41 12.93 -7.54
C SER A 279 -32.90 13.25 -7.53
N ARG A 280 -32.51 14.42 -6.99
CA ARG A 280 -31.09 14.80 -6.84
C ARG A 280 -30.32 13.86 -5.92
N PHE A 281 -30.92 13.49 -4.79
CA PHE A 281 -30.33 12.53 -3.84
C PHE A 281 -30.14 11.15 -4.48
N ARG A 282 -31.21 10.61 -5.08
CA ARG A 282 -31.19 9.32 -5.81
C ARG A 282 -30.09 9.31 -6.87
N ARG A 283 -30.03 10.34 -7.73
CA ARG A 283 -29.03 10.48 -8.80
C ARG A 283 -27.60 10.57 -8.24
N CYS A 284 -27.39 11.27 -7.13
CA CYS A 284 -26.09 11.34 -6.47
C CYS A 284 -25.63 9.96 -5.98
N ILE A 285 -26.50 9.23 -5.28
CA ILE A 285 -26.20 7.89 -4.76
C ILE A 285 -25.88 6.92 -5.90
N LEU A 286 -26.71 6.86 -6.94
CA LEU A 286 -26.49 5.96 -8.08
C LEU A 286 -25.16 6.24 -8.79
N ARG A 287 -24.81 7.51 -9.01
CA ARG A 287 -23.52 7.91 -9.58
C ARG A 287 -22.35 7.54 -8.66
N ALA A 288 -22.50 7.71 -7.35
CA ALA A 288 -21.47 7.36 -6.39
C ALA A 288 -21.19 5.85 -6.41
N VAL A 289 -22.23 5.02 -6.36
CA VAL A 289 -22.13 3.55 -6.39
C VAL A 289 -21.61 3.03 -7.73
N GLY A 290 -22.01 3.65 -8.86
CA GLY A 290 -21.48 3.32 -10.19
C GLY A 290 -19.96 3.53 -10.33
N ARG A 291 -19.37 4.38 -9.49
CA ARG A 291 -17.91 4.61 -9.44
C ARG A 291 -17.16 3.64 -8.54
N TRP A 292 -17.87 2.77 -7.81
CA TRP A 292 -17.21 1.80 -6.94
C TRP A 292 -16.41 0.78 -7.76
N ARG A 293 -15.39 0.23 -7.11
CA ARG A 293 -14.51 -0.77 -7.70
C ARG A 293 -14.34 -1.91 -6.69
N PHE A 294 -14.71 -3.09 -7.12
CA PHE A 294 -14.68 -4.34 -6.40
C PHE A 294 -13.44 -5.16 -6.78
N PRO A 295 -13.05 -6.16 -5.96
CA PRO A 295 -12.09 -7.17 -6.38
C PRO A 295 -12.53 -7.84 -7.70
N LYS A 296 -11.56 -8.20 -8.54
CA LYS A 296 -11.84 -8.96 -9.77
C LYS A 296 -12.47 -10.30 -9.43
N LEU A 297 -13.52 -10.65 -10.16
CA LEU A 297 -14.16 -11.96 -10.09
C LEU A 297 -13.42 -12.93 -11.01
N LYS A 298 -13.46 -14.23 -10.68
CA LYS A 298 -12.84 -15.26 -11.52
C LYS A 298 -13.78 -15.81 -12.60
N GLY A 299 -15.10 -15.73 -12.41
CA GLY A 299 -16.09 -16.12 -13.41
C GLY A 299 -17.01 -14.99 -13.85
N THR A 300 -18.31 -15.29 -13.98
CA THR A 300 -19.32 -14.42 -14.60
C THR A 300 -19.68 -13.20 -13.74
N ALA A 301 -20.41 -12.24 -14.33
CA ALA A 301 -20.90 -11.09 -13.62
C ALA A 301 -21.89 -11.50 -12.53
N SER A 302 -21.83 -10.85 -11.37
CA SER A 302 -22.68 -11.16 -10.22
C SER A 302 -23.66 -10.03 -9.90
N PHE A 303 -24.91 -10.36 -9.60
CA PHE A 303 -25.92 -9.42 -9.09
C PHE A 303 -25.93 -9.40 -7.57
N HIS A 304 -26.10 -8.23 -6.99
CA HIS A 304 -26.15 -8.03 -5.54
C HIS A 304 -27.24 -7.04 -5.17
N ASP A 305 -28.07 -7.46 -4.22
CA ASP A 305 -29.00 -6.59 -3.51
C ASP A 305 -28.46 -6.36 -2.11
N TYR A 306 -28.29 -5.10 -1.71
CA TYR A 306 -27.70 -4.80 -0.41
C TYR A 306 -28.33 -3.59 0.27
N PRO A 307 -28.75 -3.72 1.55
CA PRO A 307 -29.17 -2.59 2.36
C PRO A 307 -27.96 -1.78 2.82
N ILE A 308 -27.96 -0.48 2.56
CA ILE A 308 -26.91 0.46 2.96
C ILE A 308 -27.48 1.40 4.02
N SER A 309 -26.81 1.46 5.17
CA SER A 309 -27.07 2.46 6.20
C SER A 309 -26.24 3.72 5.94
N LEU A 310 -26.93 4.85 5.76
CA LEU A 310 -26.33 6.17 5.67
C LEU A 310 -26.18 6.72 7.08
N ILE A 311 -24.94 6.96 7.49
CA ILE A 311 -24.67 7.64 8.76
C ILE A 311 -24.88 9.13 8.49
N THR A 312 -25.97 9.67 9.01
CA THR A 312 -26.21 11.10 9.03
C THR A 312 -25.27 11.75 10.04
N PRO A 313 -24.72 12.95 9.74
CA PRO A 313 -24.11 13.74 10.80
C PRO A 313 -25.19 14.05 11.85
N PRO A 314 -24.84 14.07 13.15
CA PRO A 314 -25.78 14.54 14.17
C PRO A 314 -26.28 15.92 13.77
N SER A 315 -27.60 16.14 13.83
CA SER A 315 -28.19 17.47 13.71
C SER A 315 -27.53 18.35 14.77
N LYS A 316 -26.97 19.47 14.33
CA LYS A 316 -26.38 20.46 15.24
C LYS A 316 -27.46 21.18 16.01
#